data_AF-A0A1Q5XZL7-F1
#
_entry.id   AF-A0A1Q5XZL7-F1
#
_cell.length_a   1.000
_cell.length_b   1.000
_cell.length_c   1.000
_cell.angle_alpha   90.00
_cell.angle_beta   90.00
_cell.angle_gamma   90.00
#
_symmetry.space_group_name_H-M   'P 1'
#
loop_
_entity.id
_entity.type
_entity.pdbx_description
1 polymer ?
#
loop_
_entity_poly.entity_id
_entity_poly.type
_entity_poly.pdbx_seq_one_letter_code
_entity_poly.pdbx_strand_id
1 'polypeptide(L)'
;MDGSKSLIYQILKTIEEGKEPVLENLEGITIGGYHSALEQIKENNLASNISFSLSGKGKKAVRVANTSGSKLTPQGINYIHIQDSRSF
;
A
#
# COMPACT_ATOMS: atom_id res chain seq x y z
N MET A 1 18.22 -11.39 -11.14
CA MET A 1 18.19 -10.35 -10.09
C MET A 1 16.86 -10.50 -9.39
N ASP A 2 16.89 -10.72 -8.07
CA ASP A 2 15.75 -11.04 -7.20
C ASP A 2 14.44 -10.37 -7.61
N GLY A 3 13.47 -11.18 -8.02
CA GLY A 3 12.10 -10.80 -8.37
C GLY A 3 11.25 -10.35 -7.18
N SER A 4 11.86 -9.70 -6.21
CA SER A 4 11.18 -9.11 -5.06
C SER A 4 10.52 -7.81 -5.51
N LYS A 5 9.32 -7.94 -6.08
CA LYS A 5 8.45 -6.82 -6.44
C LYS A 5 8.26 -5.92 -5.20
N SER A 6 8.47 -4.61 -5.37
CA SER A 6 8.40 -3.62 -4.29
C SER A 6 7.11 -3.74 -3.47
N LEU A 7 7.17 -3.48 -2.17
CA LEU A 7 6.01 -3.48 -1.27
C LEU A 7 4.86 -2.61 -1.79
N ILE A 8 5.19 -1.46 -2.42
CA ILE A 8 4.22 -0.57 -3.06
C ILE A 8 3.47 -1.32 -4.17
N TYR A 9 4.19 -2.05 -5.02
CA TYR A 9 3.57 -2.85 -6.09
C TYR A 9 2.64 -3.92 -5.51
N GLN A 10 3.08 -4.64 -4.47
CA GLN A 10 2.27 -5.69 -3.84
C GLN A 10 0.95 -5.13 -3.30
N ILE A 11 1.01 -4.01 -2.57
CA ILE A 11 -0.17 -3.31 -2.04
C ILE A 11 -1.10 -2.86 -3.19
N LEU A 12 -0.54 -2.26 -4.25
CA LEU A 12 -1.33 -1.80 -5.39
C LEU A 12 -2.00 -2.96 -6.13
N LYS A 13 -1.34 -4.11 -6.27
CA LYS A 13 -1.95 -5.33 -6.83
C LYS A 13 -3.08 -5.86 -5.96
N THR A 14 -2.92 -5.87 -4.64
CA THR A 14 -4.02 -6.27 -3.75
C THR A 14 -5.25 -5.37 -3.93
N ILE A 15 -5.05 -4.06 -4.06
CA ILE A 15 -6.12 -3.10 -4.36
C ILE A 15 -6.73 -3.36 -5.75
N GLU A 16 -5.92 -3.70 -6.76
CA GLU A 16 -6.38 -4.06 -8.10
C GLU A 16 -7.34 -5.26 -8.08
N GLU A 17 -7.05 -6.25 -7.25
CA GLU A 17 -7.89 -7.43 -7.05
C GLU A 17 -9.18 -7.13 -6.26
N GLY A 18 -9.40 -5.87 -5.86
CA GLY A 18 -10.53 -5.46 -5.04
C GLY A 18 -10.44 -5.90 -3.58
N LYS A 19 -9.24 -6.32 -3.12
CA LYS A 19 -8.98 -6.76 -1.75
C LYS A 19 -8.40 -5.61 -0.93
N GLU A 20 -8.56 -5.70 0.39
CA GLU A 20 -7.94 -4.77 1.31
C GLU A 20 -6.47 -5.16 1.55
N PRO A 21 -5.51 -4.25 1.33
CA PRO A 21 -4.11 -4.51 1.62
C PRO A 21 -3.90 -4.42 3.13
N VAL A 22 -4.11 -5.52 3.85
CA VAL A 22 -3.82 -5.62 5.30
C VAL A 22 -2.39 -6.08 5.53
N LEU A 23 -1.76 -5.57 6.60
CA LEU A 23 -0.39 -5.94 6.98
C LEU A 23 -0.22 -7.46 7.14
N GLU A 24 -1.24 -8.14 7.69
CA GLU A 24 -1.21 -9.59 7.92
C GLU A 24 -1.04 -10.42 6.65
N ASN A 25 -1.44 -9.89 5.50
CA ASN A 25 -1.27 -10.56 4.20
C ASN A 25 0.10 -10.30 3.55
N LEU A 26 0.94 -9.48 4.19
CA LEU A 26 2.24 -9.07 3.65
C LEU A 26 3.34 -9.72 4.51
N GLU A 27 3.76 -10.92 4.12
CA GLU A 27 4.78 -11.68 4.85
C GLU A 27 6.12 -10.93 4.89
N GLY A 28 6.76 -10.92 6.07
CA GLY A 28 8.07 -10.29 6.28
C GLY A 28 8.07 -8.76 6.33
N ILE A 29 6.91 -8.11 6.30
CA ILE A 29 6.80 -6.66 6.34
C ILE A 29 6.55 -6.15 7.77
N THR A 30 7.32 -5.15 8.18
CA THR A 30 7.10 -4.47 9.46
C THR A 30 5.96 -3.46 9.34
N ILE A 31 5.25 -3.19 10.45
CA ILE A 31 4.20 -2.17 10.49
C ILE A 31 4.69 -0.79 10.03
N GLY A 32 5.94 -0.45 10.33
CA GLY A 32 6.58 0.78 9.86
C GLY A 32 6.76 0.79 8.34
N GLY A 33 7.25 -0.31 7.76
CA GLY A 33 7.40 -0.45 6.31
C GLY A 33 6.07 -0.36 5.56
N TYR A 34 5.04 -1.00 6.09
CA TYR A 34 3.68 -0.95 5.54
C TYR A 34 3.09 0.46 5.56
N HIS A 35 3.18 1.18 6.69
CA HIS A 35 2.73 2.57 6.75
C HIS A 35 3.51 3.47 5.79
N SER A 36 4.84 3.35 5.75
CA SER A 36 5.66 4.12 4.81
C SER A 36 5.29 3.86 3.35
N ALA A 37 4.97 2.61 2.98
CA ALA A 37 4.54 2.27 1.63
C ALA A 37 3.17 2.86 1.30
N LEU A 38 2.21 2.80 2.23
CA LEU A 38 0.89 3.43 2.04
C LEU A 38 0.98 4.95 1.97
N GLU A 39 1.89 5.57 2.73
CA GLU A 39 2.15 7.00 2.64
C GLU A 39 2.67 7.35 1.26
N GLN A 40 3.65 6.62 0.75
CA GLN A 40 4.15 6.83 -0.62
C GLN A 40 3.07 6.62 -1.67
N ILE A 41 2.21 5.61 -1.53
CA ILE A 41 1.08 5.38 -2.45
C ILE A 41 0.14 6.59 -2.46
N LYS A 42 -0.16 7.14 -1.29
CA LYS A 42 -1.00 8.33 -1.14
C LYS A 42 -0.33 9.59 -1.70
N GLU A 43 0.93 9.83 -1.33
CA GLU A 43 1.70 11.00 -1.77
C GLU A 43 1.92 11.03 -3.28
N ASN A 44 2.15 9.87 -3.89
CA ASN A 44 2.28 9.72 -5.34
C ASN A 44 0.93 9.57 -6.05
N ASN A 45 -0.19 9.69 -5.32
CA ASN A 45 -1.55 9.58 -5.83
C ASN A 45 -1.77 8.30 -6.66
N LEU A 46 -1.19 7.17 -6.23
CA LEU A 46 -1.30 5.87 -6.91
C LEU A 46 -2.60 5.14 -6.55
N ALA A 47 -3.11 5.36 -5.33
CA ALA A 47 -4.42 4.86 -4.92
C ALA A 47 -5.16 5.90 -4.09
N SER A 48 -6.48 5.85 -4.20
CA SER A 48 -7.43 6.70 -3.49
C SER A 48 -8.03 5.97 -2.29
N ASN A 49 -8.68 6.72 -1.39
CA ASN A 49 -9.32 6.21 -0.17
C ASN A 49 -8.35 5.61 0.88
N ILE A 50 -7.09 6.01 0.85
CA ILE A 50 -6.11 5.67 1.89
C ILE A 50 -6.09 6.79 2.93
N SER A 51 -6.41 6.45 4.17
CA SER A 51 -6.41 7.37 5.29
C SER A 51 -5.62 6.79 6.47
N PHE A 52 -5.11 7.69 7.32
CA PHE A 52 -4.39 7.30 8.52
C PHE A 52 -5.10 7.93 9.70
N SER A 53 -5.40 7.12 10.71
CA SER A 53 -6.00 7.57 11.96
C SER A 53 -5.10 7.19 13.12
N LEU A 54 -5.19 7.96 14.19
CA LEU A 54 -4.57 7.60 15.46
C LEU A 54 -5.63 6.91 16.31
N SER A 55 -5.40 5.65 16.66
CA SER A 55 -6.24 4.88 17.58
C SER A 55 -5.61 4.88 18.96
N GLY A 56 -6.39 5.22 19.99
CA GLY A 56 -5.94 5.32 21.38
C GLY A 56 -5.85 6.75 21.90
N LYS A 57 -5.48 6.89 23.19
CA LYS A 57 -5.49 8.18 23.91
C LYS A 57 -4.12 8.48 24.52
N GLY A 58 -3.61 9.69 24.30
CA GLY A 58 -2.34 10.16 24.88
C GLY A 58 -1.10 9.47 24.30
N LYS A 59 -0.08 9.22 25.14
CA LYS A 59 1.25 8.69 24.74
C LYS A 59 1.23 7.27 24.14
N LYS A 60 0.08 6.59 24.12
CA LYS A 60 -0.10 5.23 23.57
C LYS A 60 -0.92 5.22 22.26
N ALA A 61 -1.10 6.36 21.62
CA ALA A 61 -1.79 6.41 20.33
C ALA A 61 -0.99 5.60 19.29
N VAL A 62 -1.66 4.64 18.65
CA VAL A 62 -1.12 3.81 17.58
C VAL A 62 -1.64 4.34 16.25
N ARG A 63 -0.74 4.50 15.27
CA ARG A 63 -1.13 4.86 13.91
C ARG A 63 -1.77 3.64 13.25
N VAL A 64 -2.96 3.82 12.70
CA VAL A 64 -3.72 2.80 11.98
C VAL A 64 -3.95 3.32 10.57
N ALA A 65 -3.54 2.55 9.58
CA ALA A 65 -3.91 2.80 8.20
C ALA A 65 -5.30 2.20 7.92
N ASN A 66 -6.16 2.99 7.30
CA ASN A 66 -7.46 2.56 6.82
C ASN A 66 -7.44 2.61 5.30
N THR A 67 -7.50 1.43 4.69
CA THR A 67 -7.42 1.19 3.25
C THR A 67 -8.72 0.62 2.69
N SER A 68 -9.80 0.65 3.49
CA SER A 68 -11.08 0.10 3.07
C SER A 68 -11.66 0.85 1.89
N GLY A 69 -12.12 0.13 0.86
CA GLY A 69 -12.62 0.73 -0.37
C GLY A 69 -11.55 1.50 -1.16
N SER A 70 -10.27 1.24 -0.93
CA SER A 70 -9.20 1.82 -1.75
C SER A 70 -9.39 1.46 -3.22
N LYS A 71 -9.12 2.43 -4.11
CA LYS A 71 -9.18 2.22 -5.55
C LYS A 71 -7.94 2.77 -6.21
N LEU A 72 -7.42 2.03 -7.19
CA LEU A 72 -6.32 2.50 -8.00
C LEU A 72 -6.72 3.76 -8.77
N THR A 73 -5.80 4.71 -8.83
CA THR A 73 -5.89 5.84 -9.75
C THR A 73 -5.30 5.43 -11.11
N PRO A 74 -5.51 6.23 -12.18
CA PRO A 74 -4.82 6.01 -13.44
C PRO A 74 -3.29 5.97 -13.29
N GLN A 75 -2.72 6.74 -12.36
CA GLN A 75 -1.28 6.73 -12.07
C GLN A 75 -0.84 5.41 -11.42
N GLY A 76 -1.63 4.86 -10.50
CA GLY A 76 -1.37 3.56 -9.88
C GLY A 76 -1.42 2.41 -10.89
N ILE A 77 -2.41 2.41 -11.78
CA ILE A 77 -2.52 1.41 -12.85
C ILE A 77 -1.29 1.47 -13.76
N ASN A 78 -0.88 2.67 -14.17
CA ASN A 78 0.33 2.85 -14.98
C ASN A 78 1.59 2.38 -14.25
N TYR A 79 1.70 2.63 -12.95
CA TYR A 79 2.81 2.16 -12.13
C TYR A 79 2.90 0.63 -12.11
N ILE A 80 1.77 -0.07 -11.93
CA ILE A 80 1.69 -1.53 -11.99
C ILE A 80 2.17 -2.01 -13.37
N HIS A 81 1.64 -1.42 -14.45
CA HIS A 81 2.01 -1.79 -15.81
C HIS A 81 3.52 -1.68 -16.06
N ILE A 82 4.13 -0.56 -15.66
CA ILE A 82 5.57 -0.33 -15.81
C ILE A 82 6.38 -1.36 -15.02
N GLN A 83 5.97 -1.69 -13.80
CA GLN A 83 6.63 -2.71 -12.97
C GLN A 83 6.51 -4.11 -13.57
N ASP A 84 5.35 -4.47 -14.12
CA ASP A 84 5.17 -5.75 -14.81
C ASP A 84 6.01 -5.83 -16.09
N SER A 85 6.11 -4.74 -16.87
CA SER A 85 6.98 -4.68 -18.05
C SER A 85 8.47 -4.76 -17.73
N ARG A 86 8.90 -4.29 -16.55
CA ARG A 86 10.31 -4.35 -16.12
C ARG A 86 10.74 -5.73 -15.59
N SER A 87 9.78 -6.61 -15.34
CA SER A 87 10.04 -7.98 -14.84
C SER A 87 10.25 -8.99 -15.98
N PHE A 88 10.33 -8.53 -17.23
CA PHE A 88 10.56 -9.32 -18.44
C PHE A 88 11.96 -9.10 -19.02
#